data_AF-A0A7Y2HXA1-F1
#
_entry.id   AF-A0A7Y2HXA1-F1
#
_cell.length_a   1.000
_cell.length_b   1.000
_cell.length_c   1.000
_cell.angle_alpha   90.00
_cell.angle_beta   90.00
_cell.angle_gamma   90.00
#
_symmetry.space_group_name_H-M   'P 1'
#
loop_
_entity.id
_entity.type
_entity.pdbx_description
1 polymer ?
#
loop_
_entity_poly.entity_id
_entity_poly.type
_entity_poly.pdbx_seq_one_letter_code
_entity_poly.pdbx_strand_id
1 'polypeptide(L)' 'MAETILVNFRRSIPLFPLPETVLLPHALLPLHIFEARYRQMVRSCLDCAGQIAIATIG' A
#
# COMPACT_ATOMS: atom_id res chain seq x y z
N MET A 1 -15.28 15.15 6.07
CA MET A 1 -15.21 15.45 4.63
C MET A 1 -14.36 14.36 4.00
N ALA A 2 -14.86 13.65 2.98
CA ALA A 2 -14.06 12.65 2.28
C ALA A 2 -13.05 13.39 1.41
N GLU A 3 -11.76 13.29 1.74
CA GLU A 3 -10.70 13.85 0.92
C GLU A 3 -10.61 13.03 -0.38
N THR A 4 -10.62 13.70 -1.53
CA THR A 4 -10.42 13.02 -2.82
C THR A 4 -8.95 12.67 -2.97
N ILE A 5 -8.63 11.38 -2.92
CA ILE A 5 -7.27 10.89 -3.17
C ILE A 5 -7.08 10.68 -4.67
N LEU A 6 -6.08 11.35 -5.24
CA LEU A 6 -5.68 11.17 -6.64
C LEU A 6 -4.56 10.13 -6.73
N VAL A 7 -4.74 9.13 -7.59
CA VAL A 7 -3.74 8.09 -7.86
C VAL A 7 -3.25 8.25 -9.30
N ASN A 8 -1.93 8.32 -9.49
CA ASN A 8 -1.33 8.38 -10.81
C ASN A 8 -0.84 6.99 -11.25
N PHE A 9 -1.68 6.27 -12.00
CA PHE A 9 -1.39 4.93 -12.50
C PHE A 9 -0.29 4.84 -13.57
N ARG A 10 0.29 5.98 -14.01
CA ARG A 10 1.42 5.98 -14.95
C ARG A 10 2.78 5.91 -14.26
N ARG A 11 2.84 5.98 -12.92
CA ARG A 11 4.07 5.84 -12.14
C ARG A 11 4.12 4.47 -11.47
N SER A 12 5.32 3.97 -11.25
CA SER A 12 5.53 2.76 -10.45
C SER A 12 4.99 2.99 -9.03
N ILE A 13 4.24 2.01 -8.53
CA ILE A 13 3.71 1.99 -7.17
C ILE A 13 4.34 0.80 -6.43
N PRO A 14 4.84 1.00 -5.20
CA PRO A 14 5.36 -0.09 -4.39
C PRO A 14 4.26 -1.13 -4.09
N LEU A 15 4.58 -2.40 -4.29
CA LEU A 15 3.66 -3.51 -4.04
C LEU A 15 3.92 -4.12 -2.67
N PHE A 16 2.89 -4.13 -1.83
CA PHE A 16 2.87 -4.86 -0.58
C PHE A 16 2.21 -6.24 -0.82
N PRO A 17 2.97 -7.34 -0.72
CA PRO A 17 2.42 -8.67 -0.96
C PRO A 17 1.62 -9.14 0.24
N LEU A 18 0.40 -9.64 -0.02
CA LEU A 18 -0.40 -10.35 0.98
C LEU A 18 -0.96 -11.63 0.35
N PRO A 19 -0.91 -12.76 1.07
CA PRO A 19 -1.56 -13.98 0.61
C PRO A 19 -3.09 -13.79 0.62
N GLU A 20 -3.75 -14.24 -0.44
CA GLU A 20 -5.22 -14.40 -0.51
C GLU A 20 -6.03 -13.14 -0.10
N THR A 21 -5.48 -11.94 -0.30
CA THR A 21 -6.09 -10.69 0.19
C THR A 21 -6.57 -9.82 -0.95
N VAL A 22 -7.84 -9.43 -0.91
CA VAL A 22 -8.43 -8.41 -1.80
C VAL A 22 -8.86 -7.21 -0.96
N LEU A 23 -8.24 -6.05 -1.21
CA LEU A 23 -8.60 -4.80 -0.55
C LEU A 23 -9.54 -4.00 -1.45
N LEU A 24 -10.76 -3.74 -0.98
CA LEU A 24 -11.74 -2.92 -1.68
C LEU A 24 -11.61 -1.44 -1.30
N PRO A 25 -12.03 -0.50 -2.17
CA PRO A 25 -12.07 0.92 -1.84
C PRO A 25 -12.83 1.18 -0.53
N HIS A 26 -12.32 2.12 0.28
CA HIS A 26 -12.85 2.50 1.59
C HIS A 26 -12.77 1.44 2.70
N ALA A 27 -12.28 0.22 2.43
CA ALA A 27 -12.03 -0.78 3.46
C ALA A 27 -10.77 -0.43 4.28
N LEU A 28 -10.79 -0.77 5.57
CA LEU A 28 -9.65 -0.64 6.46
C LEU A 28 -8.96 -1.99 6.62
N LEU A 29 -7.65 -2.03 6.35
CA LEU A 29 -6.80 -3.20 6.54
C LEU A 29 -5.64 -2.85 7.48
N PRO A 30 -5.74 -3.17 8.78
CA PRO A 30 -4.63 -3.01 9.70
C PRO A 30 -3.46 -3.92 9.31
N LEU A 31 -2.27 -3.36 9.13
CA LEU A 31 -1.07 -4.12 8.78
C LEU A 31 -0.04 -4.04 9.89
N HIS A 32 0.47 -5.19 10.32
CA HIS A 32 1.63 -5.26 11.18
C HIS A 32 2.90 -5.48 10.34
N ILE A 33 3.67 -4.39 10.16
CA ILE A 33 4.86 -4.39 9.29
C ILE A 33 6.11 -4.67 10.13
N PHE A 34 6.47 -5.95 10.30
CA PHE A 34 7.60 -6.34 11.15
C PHE A 34 8.89 -6.64 10.37
N GLU A 35 8.81 -7.23 9.17
CA GLU A 35 10.00 -7.56 8.39
C GLU A 35 10.77 -6.29 7.96
N ALA A 36 12.09 -6.31 8.11
CA ALA A 36 12.94 -5.14 7.87
C ALA A 36 12.79 -4.56 6.45
N ARG A 37 12.72 -5.43 5.43
CA ARG A 37 12.53 -5.03 4.02
C ARG A 37 11.23 -4.25 3.80
N TYR A 38 10.14 -4.68 4.44
CA TYR A 38 8.85 -4.03 4.31
C TYR A 38 8.77 -2.74 5.14
N ARG A 39 9.42 -2.70 6.30
CA ARG A 39 9.57 -1.46 7.07
C ARG A 39 10.31 -0.40 6.27
N GLN A 40 11.37 -0.78 5.57
CA GLN A 40 12.12 0.14 4.70
C GLN A 40 11.26 0.65 3.55
N MET A 41 10.55 -0.26 2.86
CA MET A 41 9.62 0.12 1.79
C MET A 41 8.54 1.10 2.27
N VAL A 42 7.88 0.81 3.40
CA VAL A 42 6.83 1.69 3.95
C VAL A 42 7.38 3.07 4.31
N ARG A 43 8.57 3.15 4.90
CA ARG A 43 9.24 4.44 5.17
C ARG A 43 9.43 5.24 3.87
N SER A 44 9.98 4.63 2.83
CA SER A 44 10.13 5.28 1.52
C SER A 44 8.81 5.75 0.91
N CYS A 45 7.71 5.03 1.14
CA CYS A 45 6.38 5.43 0.68
C CYS A 45 5.85 6.66 1.43
N LEU A 46 6.04 6.68 2.75
CA LEU A 46 5.65 7.80 3.62
C LEU A 46 6.44 9.07 3.33
N ASP A 47 7.70 8.95 2.89
CA ASP A 47 8.51 10.08 2.43
C ASP A 47 8.07 10.62 1.04
N CYS A 48 7.15 9.91 0.37
CA CYS A 48 6.62 10.26 -0.95
C CYS A 48 5.10 10.58 -0.87
N ALA A 49 4.27 9.89 -1.68
CA ALA A 49 2.84 10.13 -1.76
C ALA A 49 2.03 9.37 -0.68
N GLY A 50 2.68 8.55 0.16
CA GLY A 50 1.99 7.68 1.11
C GLY A 50 1.17 6.56 0.47
N GLN A 51 1.38 6.26 -0.82
CA GLN A 51 0.61 5.28 -1.59
C GLN A 51 1.37 3.97 -1.73
N ILE A 52 0.68 2.85 -1.45
CA ILE A 52 1.13 1.48 -1.73
C ILE A 52 -0.02 0.72 -2.38
N ALA A 53 0.29 -0.30 -3.18
CA ALA A 53 -0.69 -1.20 -3.74
C ALA A 53 -0.62 -2.58 -3.06
N ILE A 54 -1.78 -3.16 -2.75
CA ILE A 54 -1.86 -4.53 -2.23
C ILE A 54 -1.87 -5.48 -3.41
N ALA A 55 -0.91 -6.42 -3.42
CA ALA A 55 -0.88 -7.50 -4.39
C ALA A 55 -1.36 -8.79 -3.71
N THR A 56 -2.36 -9.44 -4.29
CA THR A 56 -2.68 -10.84 -3.99
C THR A 56 -1.58 -11.70 -4.62
N ILE A 57 -0.95 -12.53 -3.82
CA ILE A 57 -0.01 -13.56 -4.28
C ILE A 57 -0.61 -14.91 -3.92
N GLY A 58 -0.98 -15.68 -4.94
CA GLY A 58 -1.62 -16.98 -4.87
C GLY A 58 -1.77 -17.56 -6.27
#